data_AF-A0A498NV46-F1
#
_entry.id   AF-A0A498NV46-F1
#
_cell.length_a   1.000
_cell.length_b   1.000
_cell.length_c   1.000
_cell.angle_alpha   90.00
_cell.angle_beta   90.00
_cell.angle_gamma   90.00
#
_symmetry.space_group_name_H-M   'P 1'
#
loop_
_entity.id
_entity.type
_entity.pdbx_description
1 polymer ?
#
loop_
_entity_poly.entity_id
_entity_poly.type
_entity_poly.pdbx_seq_one_letter_code
_entity_poly.pdbx_strand_id
1 'polypeptide(L)'
;MIETISMSLFGKRERGRCDTGQSATPAGGRTVPDFGKMYHVKGVLSLPYSKVEPEPFEAWYDLEGNRSRINYRNGTVQTFLIGNYFDYGAIYKITPVSNETEIQAIKCFQLNGTKKDPIRPQAALPDLQGFEIYISPN
;
A
#
# COMPACT_ATOMS: atom_id res chain seq x y z
N MET A 1 13.08 10.06 -7.96
CA MET A 1 12.66 8.92 -8.79
C MET A 1 11.60 8.19 -7.99
N ILE A 2 10.32 8.40 -8.31
CA ILE A 2 9.21 7.70 -7.67
C ILE A 2 9.03 6.43 -8.52
N GLU A 3 9.49 5.28 -8.02
CA GLU A 3 9.22 4.02 -8.70
C GLU A 3 7.74 3.68 -8.52
N THR A 4 6.98 3.78 -9.60
CA THR A 4 5.63 3.24 -9.69
C THR A 4 5.75 1.72 -9.73
N ILE A 5 5.66 1.08 -8.58
CA ILE A 5 5.72 -0.38 -8.45
C ILE A 5 4.35 -0.97 -8.83
N SER A 6 4.30 -1.77 -9.88
CA SER A 6 3.15 -2.60 -10.22
C SER A 6 3.03 -3.75 -9.21
N MET A 7 2.04 -3.69 -8.32
CA MET A 7 1.82 -4.69 -7.27
C MET A 7 0.87 -5.80 -7.75
N SER A 8 1.40 -7.01 -7.91
CA SER A 8 0.57 -8.22 -8.09
C SER A 8 0.17 -8.75 -6.71
N LEU A 9 -1.09 -8.56 -6.31
CA LEU A 9 -1.60 -9.04 -5.03
C LEU A 9 -2.11 -10.48 -5.11
N PHE A 10 -1.49 -11.38 -4.34
CA PHE A 10 -2.10 -12.66 -3.95
C PHE A 10 -2.53 -12.56 -2.48
N GLY A 11 -3.82 -12.35 -2.23
CA GLY A 11 -4.38 -12.28 -0.88
C GLY A 11 -4.82 -13.66 -0.37
N LYS A 12 -4.26 -14.11 0.76
CA LYS A 12 -4.84 -15.22 1.56
C LYS A 12 -5.77 -14.63 2.63
N ARG A 13 -7.01 -15.11 2.64
CA ARG A 13 -8.11 -14.67 3.51
C ARG A 13 -7.90 -15.17 4.94
N GLU A 14 -7.66 -14.28 5.90
CA GLU A 14 -7.84 -14.59 7.34
C GLU A 14 -9.19 -14.04 7.82
N ARG A 15 -9.88 -14.87 8.63
CA ARG A 15 -11.27 -14.67 9.06
C ARG A 15 -11.38 -13.52 10.06
N GLY A 16 -11.88 -12.38 9.61
CA GLY A 16 -12.40 -11.28 10.44
C GLY A 16 -13.84 -10.95 10.04
N ARG A 17 -14.68 -10.70 11.04
CA ARG A 17 -16.15 -10.53 10.99
C ARG A 17 -16.53 -9.22 10.27
N CYS A 18 -17.41 -9.30 9.27
CA CYS A 18 -18.00 -8.12 8.60
C CYS A 18 -19.30 -7.73 9.31
N ASP A 19 -19.38 -6.50 9.83
CA ASP A 19 -20.65 -5.89 10.27
C ASP A 19 -21.32 -5.12 9.13
N THR A 20 -22.64 -5.09 9.19
CA THR A 20 -23.60 -4.86 8.10
C THR A 20 -23.90 -3.40 7.76
N GLY A 21 -23.89 -3.08 6.46
CA GLY A 21 -24.57 -1.94 5.83
C GLY A 21 -24.59 -2.09 4.30
N GLN A 22 -25.76 -2.45 3.73
CA GLN A 22 -26.01 -2.81 2.31
C GLN A 22 -25.83 -1.59 1.36
N SER A 23 -25.57 -1.66 0.05
CA SER A 23 -26.09 -2.55 -1.00
C SER A 23 -25.28 -2.44 -2.31
N ALA A 24 -25.01 -3.58 -2.96
CA ALA A 24 -25.20 -3.76 -4.40
C ALA A 24 -25.33 -5.25 -4.71
N THR A 25 -26.35 -5.65 -5.47
CA THR A 25 -26.53 -7.02 -5.97
C THR A 25 -26.52 -6.99 -7.51
N PRO A 26 -25.73 -7.86 -8.17
CA PRO A 26 -26.10 -8.43 -9.44
C PRO A 26 -26.42 -9.92 -9.26
N ALA A 27 -27.53 -10.37 -9.84
CA ALA A 27 -27.95 -11.76 -9.85
C ALA A 27 -26.88 -12.64 -10.52
N GLY A 28 -26.29 -13.56 -9.74
CA GLY A 28 -24.99 -14.21 -9.99
C GLY A 28 -23.99 -13.98 -8.83
N GLY A 29 -24.25 -12.94 -8.02
CA GLY A 29 -23.83 -12.78 -6.63
C GLY A 29 -22.38 -12.38 -6.38
N ARG A 30 -21.61 -11.92 -7.38
CA ARG A 30 -20.21 -11.54 -7.19
C ARG A 30 -20.02 -10.08 -7.55
N THR A 31 -20.06 -9.22 -6.54
CA THR A 31 -19.69 -7.81 -6.65
C THR A 31 -18.17 -7.66 -6.65
N VAL A 32 -17.68 -6.60 -7.32
CA VAL A 32 -16.30 -6.14 -7.15
C VAL A 32 -16.04 -5.93 -5.65
N PRO A 33 -14.93 -6.45 -5.10
CA PRO A 33 -14.59 -6.23 -3.70
C PRO A 33 -14.46 -4.73 -3.40
N ASP A 34 -15.20 -4.27 -2.40
CA ASP A 34 -14.96 -2.97 -1.77
C ASP A 34 -14.03 -3.19 -0.57
N PHE A 35 -12.84 -2.59 -0.62
CA PHE A 35 -11.86 -2.67 0.47
C PHE A 35 -12.06 -1.60 1.54
N GLY A 36 -13.00 -0.67 1.33
CA GLY A 36 -13.33 0.41 2.24
C GLY A 36 -12.27 1.52 2.28
N LYS A 37 -12.46 2.45 3.21
CA LYS A 37 -11.60 3.64 3.40
C LYS A 37 -10.42 3.39 4.34
N MET A 38 -10.42 2.25 5.04
CA MET A 38 -9.40 1.86 5.99
C MET A 38 -9.14 0.37 5.86
N TYR A 39 -7.90 -0.02 5.64
CA TYR A 39 -7.55 -1.43 5.55
C TYR A 39 -6.07 -1.67 5.86
N HIS A 40 -5.77 -2.95 6.07
CA HIS A 40 -4.44 -3.48 6.24
C HIS A 40 -4.28 -4.68 5.33
N VAL A 41 -3.15 -4.75 4.61
CA VAL A 41 -2.87 -5.83 3.65
C VAL A 41 -1.44 -6.30 3.76
N LYS A 42 -1.26 -7.60 3.58
CA LYS A 42 0.03 -8.26 3.37
C LYS A 42 0.03 -8.89 1.98
N GLY A 43 1.17 -8.85 1.32
CA GLY A 43 1.34 -9.49 0.03
C GLY A 43 2.81 -9.71 -0.29
N VAL A 44 3.05 -10.14 -1.53
CA VAL A 44 4.39 -10.38 -2.03
C VAL A 44 4.52 -9.65 -3.35
N LEU A 45 5.54 -8.80 -3.46
CA LEU A 45 5.90 -8.10 -4.67
C LEU A 45 6.77 -9.03 -5.53
N SER A 46 6.23 -9.45 -6.66
CA SER A 46 6.97 -10.20 -7.68
C SER A 46 7.25 -9.27 -8.86
N LEU A 47 8.54 -9.01 -9.12
CA LEU A 47 8.97 -8.20 -10.24
C LEU A 47 9.34 -9.14 -11.41
N PRO A 48 8.50 -9.24 -12.47
CA PRO A 48 8.55 -10.33 -13.45
C PRO A 48 9.85 -10.42 -14.26
N TYR A 49 10.63 -9.34 -14.32
CA TYR A 49 11.90 -9.26 -15.05
C TYR A 49 13.12 -9.13 -14.14
N SER A 50 12.94 -9.18 -12.83
CA SER A 50 14.05 -9.12 -11.88
C SER A 50 14.46 -10.53 -11.44
N LYS A 51 15.75 -10.74 -11.18
CA LYS A 51 16.23 -11.94 -10.48
C LYS A 51 16.05 -11.83 -8.96
N VAL A 52 15.30 -10.84 -8.49
CA VAL A 52 15.06 -10.62 -7.06
C VAL A 52 13.94 -11.57 -6.64
N GLU A 53 14.18 -12.28 -5.54
CA GLU A 53 13.17 -13.12 -4.93
C GLU A 53 11.91 -12.30 -4.61
N PRO A 54 10.71 -12.89 -4.72
CA PRO A 54 9.47 -12.21 -4.37
C PRO A 54 9.56 -11.59 -2.96
N GLU A 55 9.29 -10.30 -2.86
CA GLU A 55 9.55 -9.53 -1.64
C GLU A 55 8.25 -9.31 -0.84
N PRO A 56 8.15 -9.73 0.43
CA PRO A 56 6.97 -9.46 1.23
C PRO A 56 6.81 -7.97 1.52
N PHE A 57 5.57 -7.49 1.45
CA PHE A 57 5.19 -6.16 1.90
C PHE A 57 4.01 -6.21 2.87
N GLU A 58 3.91 -5.18 3.70
CA GLU A 58 2.79 -4.94 4.61
C GLU A 58 2.39 -3.48 4.50
N ALA A 59 1.10 -3.20 4.31
CA ALA A 59 0.61 -1.85 4.07
C ALA A 59 -0.65 -1.54 4.87
N TRP A 60 -0.74 -0.29 5.33
CA TRP A 60 -1.89 0.29 6.02
C TRP A 60 -2.37 1.50 5.24
N TYR A 61 -3.67 1.57 5.04
CA TYR A 61 -4.32 2.70 4.39
C TYR A 61 -5.41 3.23 5.32
N ASP A 62 -5.40 4.52 5.57
CA ASP A 62 -6.35 5.23 6.41
C ASP A 62 -6.72 6.55 5.73
N LEU A 63 -7.76 6.52 4.90
CA LEU A 63 -8.21 7.69 4.15
C LEU A 63 -8.82 8.76 5.08
N GLU A 64 -9.52 8.34 6.14
CA GLU A 64 -10.16 9.28 7.09
C GLU A 64 -9.11 10.00 7.93
N GLY A 65 -8.07 9.29 8.35
CA GLY A 65 -6.89 9.86 8.99
C GLY A 65 -5.89 10.50 8.02
N ASN A 66 -6.19 10.53 6.71
CA ASN A 66 -5.37 11.09 5.65
C ASN A 66 -3.91 10.59 5.69
N ARG A 67 -3.72 9.27 5.86
CA ARG A 67 -2.38 8.67 6.02
C ARG A 67 -2.29 7.25 5.48
N SER A 68 -1.11 6.88 5.02
CA SER A 68 -0.79 5.50 4.67
C SER A 68 0.62 5.14 5.07
N ARG A 69 0.87 3.84 5.20
CA ARG A 69 2.20 3.27 5.43
C ARG A 69 2.38 2.05 4.56
N ILE A 70 3.57 1.90 3.99
CA ILE A 70 4.00 0.64 3.39
C ILE A 70 5.39 0.26 3.90
N ASN A 71 5.52 -1.02 4.24
CA ASN A 71 6.73 -1.64 4.74
C ASN A 71 7.25 -2.63 3.69
N TYR A 72 8.54 -2.53 3.41
CA TYR A 72 9.31 -3.44 2.56
C TYR A 72 10.45 -4.07 3.37
N ARG A 73 11.10 -5.09 2.82
CA ARG A 73 12.27 -5.77 3.42
C ARG A 73 12.07 -6.14 4.89
N ASN A 74 10.96 -6.82 5.18
CA ASN A 74 10.56 -7.21 6.54
C ASN A 74 10.50 -6.02 7.52
N GLY A 75 10.08 -4.85 7.05
CA GLY A 75 9.91 -3.65 7.87
C GLY A 75 11.18 -2.83 8.09
N THR A 76 12.32 -3.22 7.49
CA THR A 76 13.54 -2.40 7.54
C THR A 76 13.44 -1.15 6.66
N VAL A 77 12.57 -1.17 5.66
CA VAL A 77 12.22 0.01 4.85
C VAL A 77 10.76 0.34 5.09
N GLN A 78 10.49 1.55 5.58
CA GLN A 78 9.14 2.01 5.89
C GLN A 78 8.92 3.36 5.22
N THR A 79 7.80 3.49 4.52
CA THR A 79 7.39 4.77 3.94
C THR A 79 6.03 5.15 4.49
N PHE A 80 5.93 6.36 5.03
CA PHE A 80 4.71 6.95 5.55
C PHE A 80 4.33 8.13 4.67
N LEU A 81 3.08 8.21 4.24
CA LEU A 81 2.52 9.38 3.59
C LEU A 81 1.49 9.95 4.56
N ILE A 82 1.77 11.11 5.14
CA ILE A 82 0.94 11.75 6.17
C ILE A 82 0.38 13.05 5.57
N GLY A 83 -0.81 12.99 5.01
CA GLY A 83 -1.44 14.12 4.32
C GLY A 83 -1.98 15.20 5.26
N ASN A 84 -2.24 14.87 6.53
CA ASN A 84 -2.66 15.82 7.56
C ASN A 84 -1.49 16.42 8.38
N TYR A 85 -0.26 16.28 7.90
CA TYR A 85 0.90 16.92 8.50
C TYR A 85 1.02 18.37 8.02
N PHE A 86 0.73 19.32 8.91
CA PHE A 86 0.56 20.74 8.56
C PHE A 86 -0.39 20.94 7.36
N ASP A 87 -0.15 21.94 6.51
CA ASP A 87 -1.08 22.33 5.44
C ASP A 87 -1.02 21.44 4.20
N TYR A 88 0.13 20.81 3.94
CA TYR A 88 0.41 20.12 2.66
C TYR A 88 0.92 18.69 2.82
N GLY A 89 0.97 18.17 4.04
CA GLY A 89 1.43 16.82 4.33
C GLY A 89 2.94 16.62 4.22
N ALA A 90 3.39 15.42 4.57
CA ALA A 90 4.79 15.01 4.45
C ALA A 90 4.92 13.51 4.17
N ILE A 91 6.02 13.16 3.51
CA ILE A 91 6.50 11.79 3.35
C ILE A 91 7.63 11.58 4.34
N TYR A 92 7.57 10.49 5.10
CA TYR A 92 8.69 9.99 5.90
C TYR A 92 9.16 8.65 5.34
N LYS A 93 10.46 8.53 5.09
CA LYS A 93 11.10 7.27 4.70
C LYS A 93 12.13 6.87 5.74
N ILE A 94 11.92 5.74 6.39
CA ILE A 94 12.87 5.12 7.30
C ILE A 94 13.55 3.99 6.54
N THR A 95 14.86 4.02 6.41
CA THR A 95 15.62 3.01 5.64
C THR A 95 17.04 2.89 6.20
N PRO A 96 17.66 1.70 6.14
CA PRO A 96 19.09 1.58 6.33
C PRO A 96 19.83 2.30 5.19
N VAL A 97 20.94 2.94 5.54
CA VAL A 97 21.88 3.56 4.62
C VAL A 97 23.28 3.12 4.99
N SER A 98 24.09 2.83 3.98
CA SER A 98 25.52 2.53 4.14
C SER A 98 26.33 3.59 3.40
N ASN A 99 27.35 4.14 4.05
CA ASN A 99 28.34 5.06 3.50
C ASN A 99 29.74 4.60 3.92
N GLU A 100 30.78 5.39 3.63
CA GLU A 100 32.18 5.04 3.94
C GLU A 100 32.44 4.82 5.44
N THR A 101 31.63 5.42 6.31
CA THR A 101 31.82 5.43 7.78
C THR A 101 30.73 4.70 8.56
N GLU A 102 29.55 4.50 7.97
CA GLU A 102 28.37 3.92 8.62
C GLU A 102 27.87 2.75 7.77
N ILE A 103 27.64 1.60 8.39
CA ILE A 103 27.08 0.42 7.72
C ILE A 103 25.67 0.20 8.26
N GLN A 104 24.68 0.15 7.35
CA GLN A 104 23.28 -0.15 7.67
C GLN A 104 22.68 0.76 8.76
N ALA A 105 23.16 2.00 8.89
CA ALA A 105 22.63 2.95 9.84
C ALA A 105 21.19 3.33 9.44
N ILE A 106 20.25 3.19 10.38
CA ILE A 106 18.86 3.58 10.15
C ILE A 106 18.77 5.10 10.09
N LYS A 107 18.30 5.62 8.96
CA LYS A 107 18.06 7.06 8.75
C LYS A 107 16.59 7.30 8.48
N CYS A 108 16.11 8.48 8.90
CA CYS A 108 14.78 8.98 8.58
C CYS A 108 14.93 10.18 7.63
N PHE A 109 14.26 10.10 6.48
CA PHE A 109 14.20 11.16 5.49
C PHE A 109 12.80 11.75 5.47
N GLN A 110 12.69 13.07 5.42
CA GLN A 110 11.43 13.79 5.34
C GLN A 110 11.36 14.61 4.04
N LEU A 111 10.23 14.54 3.35
CA LEU A 111 9.90 15.42 2.23
C LEU A 111 8.53 16.05 2.49
N ASN A 112 8.47 17.38 2.58
CA ASN A 112 7.22 18.10 2.77
C ASN A 112 6.49 18.29 1.45
N GLY A 113 5.16 18.20 1.49
CA GLY A 113 4.32 18.63 0.37
C GLY A 113 4.32 20.14 0.21
N THR A 114 3.79 20.58 -0.93
CA THR A 114 3.60 22.00 -1.22
C THR A 114 2.14 22.27 -1.54
N LYS A 115 1.77 23.55 -1.62
CA LYS A 115 0.42 23.95 -2.07
C LYS A 115 0.04 23.36 -3.44
N LYS A 116 1.02 23.25 -4.35
CA LYS A 116 0.80 22.70 -5.70
C LYS A 116 0.74 21.17 -5.66
N ASP A 117 1.59 20.58 -4.83
CA ASP A 117 1.77 19.12 -4.73
C ASP A 117 1.63 18.66 -3.26
N PRO A 118 0.40 18.63 -2.71
CA PRO A 118 0.17 18.16 -1.35
C PRO A 118 0.30 16.63 -1.30
N ILE A 119 0.81 16.12 -0.18
CA ILE A 119 0.91 14.68 0.07
C ILE A 119 -0.46 14.14 0.46
N ARG A 120 -0.80 12.98 -0.11
CA ARG A 120 -2.03 12.21 0.18
C ARG A 120 -1.67 10.76 0.44
N PRO A 121 -2.50 10.02 1.20
CA PRO A 121 -2.33 8.59 1.36
C PRO A 121 -2.40 7.88 0.01
N GLN A 122 -1.56 6.86 -0.14
CA GLN A 122 -1.55 5.99 -1.31
C GLN A 122 -2.13 4.63 -0.95
N ALA A 123 -3.15 4.21 -1.70
CA ALA A 123 -3.71 2.86 -1.61
C ALA A 123 -2.72 1.83 -2.17
N ALA A 124 -2.53 0.73 -1.44
CA ALA A 124 -1.72 -0.41 -1.89
C ALA A 124 -2.47 -1.38 -2.82
N LEU A 125 -3.79 -1.27 -2.91
CA LEU A 125 -4.63 -2.12 -3.75
C LEU A 125 -4.99 -1.34 -5.03
N PRO A 126 -5.06 -2.02 -6.19
CA PRO A 126 -5.46 -1.36 -7.42
C PRO A 126 -6.94 -0.95 -7.37
N ASP A 127 -7.28 0.08 -8.15
CA ASP A 127 -8.67 0.32 -8.51
C ASP A 127 -9.15 -0.81 -9.42
N LEU A 128 -10.27 -1.43 -9.04
CA LEU A 128 -10.88 -2.53 -9.76
C LEU A 128 -11.97 -2.06 -10.73
N GLN A 129 -12.20 -0.75 -10.87
CA GLN A 129 -13.13 -0.21 -11.84
C GLN A 129 -12.73 -0.64 -13.26
N GLY A 130 -13.65 -1.31 -13.97
CA GLY A 130 -13.41 -1.81 -15.33
C GLY A 130 -12.66 -3.15 -15.43
N PHE A 131 -12.32 -3.79 -14.31
CA PHE A 131 -11.75 -5.15 -14.32
C PHE A 131 -12.84 -6.22 -14.36
N GLU A 132 -12.64 -7.24 -15.19
CA GLU A 132 -13.46 -8.45 -15.17
C GLU A 132 -12.88 -9.46 -14.17
N ILE A 133 -13.75 -10.06 -13.36
CA ILE A 133 -13.35 -11.08 -12.40
C ILE A 133 -13.24 -12.42 -13.14
N TYR A 134 -12.01 -12.88 -13.39
CA TYR A 134 -11.76 -14.21 -13.93
C TYR A 134 -11.78 -15.28 -12.83
N ILE A 135 -12.51 -16.38 -13.07
CA ILE A 135 -12.55 -17.55 -12.18
C ILE A 135 -11.86 -18.70 -12.89
N SER A 136 -10.75 -19.20 -12.31
CA SER A 136 -10.12 -20.41 -12.82
C SER A 136 -11.08 -21.58 -12.64
N PRO A 137 -11.41 -22.34 -13.70
CA PRO A 137 -12.06 -23.64 -13.54
C PRO A 137 -11.11 -24.56 -12.76
N ASN A 138 -11.65 -25.27 -11.77
CA ASN A 138 -10.95 -26.29 -10.98
C ASN A 138 -10.64 -27.53 -11.84
#